data_AF-A0A941EFV1-F1
#
_entry.id   AF-A0A941EFV1-F1
#
_cell.length_a   1.000
_cell.length_b   1.000
_cell.length_c   1.000
_cell.angle_alpha   90.00
_cell.angle_beta   90.00
_cell.angle_gamma   90.00
#
_symmetry.space_group_name_H-M   'P 1'
#
loop_
_entity.id
_entity.type
_entity.pdbx_description
1 polymer ?
#
loop_
_entity_poly.entity_id
_entity_poly.type
_entity_poly.pdbx_seq_one_letter_code
_entity_poly.pdbx_strand_id
1 'polypeptide(L)' 'MHRILREAGEVRERRRHATHPPRKRPELMADGPGQVWSWDITKLRGPGKGVWYSLYVIIDIYSRYVPGYLVAPD' A
#
# COMPACT_ATOMS: atom_id res chain seq x y z
N MET A 1 32.09 2.60 -36.46
CA MET A 1 31.52 3.83 -35.86
C MET A 1 31.38 3.74 -34.34
N HIS A 2 30.69 2.74 -33.78
CA HIS A 2 30.49 2.62 -32.32
C HIS A 2 31.77 2.55 -31.46
N ARG A 3 32.85 1.94 -31.96
CA ARG A 3 34.15 1.88 -31.23
C ARG A 3 34.77 3.28 -31.07
N ILE A 4 34.87 4.04 -32.15
CA ILE A 4 35.40 5.43 -32.16
C ILE A 4 34.53 6.33 -31.28
N LEU A 5 33.21 6.22 -31.40
CA LEU A 5 32.29 7.00 -30.55
C LEU A 5 32.35 6.60 -29.07
N ARG A 6 32.64 5.33 -28.76
CA ARG A 6 32.83 4.86 -27.39
C ARG A 6 34.16 5.36 -26.81
N GLU A 7 35.24 5.30 -27.59
CA GLU A 7 36.55 5.88 -27.23
C GLU A 7 36.45 7.40 -27.00
N ALA A 8 35.63 8.10 -27.80
CA ALA A 8 35.38 9.53 -27.65
C ALA A 8 34.32 9.90 -26.58
N GLY A 9 33.72 8.92 -25.87
CA GLY A 9 32.70 9.19 -24.84
C GLY A 9 31.34 9.67 -25.36
N GLU A 10 31.11 9.56 -26.67
CA GLU A 10 29.91 10.04 -27.37
C GLU A 10 28.76 9.03 -27.38
N VAL A 11 28.98 7.81 -26.91
CA VAL A 11 27.93 6.81 -26.68
C VAL A 11 27.44 6.92 -25.24
N ARG A 12 26.67 7.97 -24.96
CA ARG A 12 25.97 8.16 -23.68
C ARG A 12 24.54 8.62 -23.91
N GLU A 13 23.68 8.36 -22.92
CA GLU A 13 22.35 8.96 -22.89
C GLU A 13 22.47 10.49 -22.76
N ARG A 14 21.86 11.23 -23.69
CA ARG A 14 21.95 12.70 -23.77
C ARG A 14 20.64 13.40 -23.44
N ARG A 15 19.53 12.65 -23.37
CA ARG A 15 18.22 13.21 -23.05
C ARG A 15 18.21 13.65 -21.58
N ARG A 16 17.64 14.83 -21.33
CA ARG A 16 17.36 15.31 -19.98
C ARG A 16 16.16 14.55 -19.41
N HIS A 17 16.40 13.32 -18.95
CA HIS A 17 15.39 12.50 -18.29
C HIS A 17 15.01 13.11 -16.94
N ALA A 18 13.72 13.13 -16.64
CA ALA A 18 13.25 13.51 -15.32
C ALA A 18 13.69 12.46 -14.30
N THR A 19 14.52 12.86 -13.34
CA THR A 19 14.80 12.03 -12.17
C THR A 19 13.64 12.17 -11.19
N HIS A 20 13.08 11.05 -10.76
CA HIS A 20 12.08 11.00 -9.68
C HIS A 20 12.72 10.36 -8.45
N PRO A 21 13.49 11.11 -7.65
CA PRO A 21 14.00 10.60 -6.40
C PRO A 21 12.83 10.06 -5.55
N PRO A 22 12.97 8.88 -4.93
CA PRO A 22 11.92 8.35 -4.09
C PRO A 22 11.65 9.31 -2.95
N ARG A 23 10.40 9.79 -2.86
CA ARG A 23 9.95 10.57 -1.71
C ARG A 23 9.82 9.64 -0.51
N LYS A 24 10.30 10.07 0.65
CA LYS A 24 10.03 9.37 1.91
C LYS A 24 8.52 9.35 2.13
N ARG A 25 7.94 8.16 2.27
CA ARG A 25 6.52 8.01 2.58
C ARG A 25 6.33 8.38 4.06
N PRO A 26 5.31 9.18 4.42
CA PRO A 26 4.99 9.40 5.82
C PRO A 26 4.58 8.06 6.45
N GLU A 27 5.09 7.79 7.64
CA GLU A 27 4.80 6.60 8.44
C GLU A 27 4.10 7.04 9.72
N LEU A 28 3.04 6.34 10.09
CA LEU A 28 2.40 6.50 11.38
C LEU A 28 2.94 5.43 12.33
N MET A 29 3.48 5.85 13.47
CA MET A 29 3.92 4.96 14.54
C MET A 29 2.97 5.10 15.72
N ALA A 30 2.65 3.98 16.36
CA ALA A 30 1.87 3.94 17.60
C ALA A 30 2.78 3.49 18.74
N ASP A 31 2.89 4.30 19.78
CA ASP A 31 3.56 3.94 21.04
C ASP A 31 2.57 3.55 22.15
N GLY A 32 1.27 3.69 21.88
CA GLY A 32 0.20 3.21 22.76
C GLY A 32 -1.14 2.96 22.06
N PRO A 33 -2.11 2.39 22.79
CA PRO A 33 -3.47 2.15 22.27
C PRO A 33 -4.21 3.45 21.92
N GLY A 34 -5.06 3.41 20.89
CA GLY A 34 -5.95 4.51 20.50
C GLY A 34 -5.31 5.58 19.60
N GLN A 35 -4.05 5.42 19.21
CA GLN A 35 -3.30 6.43 18.44
C GLN A 35 -3.40 6.24 16.92
N VAL A 36 -3.28 5.00 16.45
CA VAL A 36 -3.28 4.67 15.02
C VAL A 36 -4.15 3.43 14.79
N TRP A 37 -5.10 3.56 13.87
CA TRP A 37 -5.99 2.48 13.48
C TRP A 37 -5.71 2.07 12.03
N SER A 38 -5.80 0.77 11.78
CA SER A 38 -5.90 0.22 10.44
C SER A 38 -7.31 -0.29 10.21
N TRP A 39 -7.68 -0.50 8.96
CA TRP A 39 -8.93 -1.15 8.60
C TRP A 39 -8.68 -2.20 7.52
N ASP A 40 -9.57 -3.18 7.45
CA ASP A 40 -9.56 -4.21 6.42
C ASP A 40 -11.00 -4.62 6.06
N ILE A 41 -11.18 -5.23 4.88
CA ILE A 41 -12.45 -5.81 4.46
C ILE A 41 -12.25 -7.27 4.11
N THR A 42 -12.93 -8.15 4.83
CA THR A 42 -12.92 -9.59 4.60
C THR A 42 -14.25 -10.05 3.99
N LYS A 43 -14.20 -10.84 2.91
CA LYS A 43 -15.38 -11.50 2.36
C LYS A 43 -15.76 -12.72 3.21
N LEU A 44 -16.98 -12.71 3.72
CA LEU A 44 -17.54 -13.80 4.51
C LEU A 44 -18.57 -14.58 3.70
N ARG A 45 -18.45 -15.92 3.74
CA ARG A 45 -19.44 -16.81 3.14
C ARG A 45 -20.72 -16.78 3.99
N GLY A 46 -21.84 -16.49 3.35
CA GLY A 46 -23.16 -16.53 3.98
C GLY A 46 -23.73 -17.95 4.13
N PRO A 47 -24.90 -18.09 4.77
CA PRO A 47 -25.54 -19.39 5.02
C PRO A 47 -26.03 -20.09 3.74
N GLY A 48 -26.26 -19.32 2.66
CA GLY A 48 -26.72 -19.84 1.36
C GLY A 48 -25.62 -19.88 0.31
N LYS A 49 -25.76 -20.78 -0.68
CA LYS A 49 -24.89 -20.77 -1.87
C LYS A 49 -25.05 -19.44 -2.60
N GLY A 50 -23.94 -18.74 -2.84
CA GLY A 50 -23.93 -17.45 -3.52
C GLY A 50 -24.29 -16.25 -2.63
N VAL A 51 -24.61 -16.47 -1.35
CA VAL A 51 -24.78 -15.38 -0.38
C VAL A 51 -23.43 -15.03 0.20
N TRP A 52 -23.04 -13.76 0.11
CA TRP A 52 -21.79 -13.24 0.63
C TRP A 52 -22.04 -11.95 1.40
N TYR A 53 -21.14 -11.68 2.34
CA TYR A 53 -21.13 -10.46 3.12
C TYR A 53 -19.72 -9.87 3.10
N SER A 54 -19.65 -8.56 3.24
CA SER A 54 -18.41 -7.83 3.48
C SER A 54 -18.33 -7.46 4.97
N LEU A 55 -17.32 -7.99 5.65
CA LEU A 55 -16.97 -7.60 7.02
C LEU A 55 -15.95 -6.47 6.95
N TYR A 56 -16.38 -5.28 7.36
CA TYR A 56 -15.53 -4.11 7.57
C TYR A 56 -15.04 -4.10 9.01
N VAL A 57 -13.72 -4.01 9.21
CA VAL A 57 -13.11 -3.99 10.54
C VAL A 57 -12.25 -2.76 10.68
N ILE A 58 -12.33 -2.09 11.83
CA ILE A 58 -11.32 -1.16 12.32
C ILE A 58 -10.55 -1.87 13.43
N ILE A 59 -9.22 -1.85 13.35
CA ILE A 59 -8.33 -2.44 14.36
C ILE A 59 -7.31 -1.41 14.85
N ASP A 60 -7.14 -1.34 16.15
CA ASP A 60 -6.05 -0.58 16.76
C ASP A 60 -4.71 -1.31 16.57
N ILE A 61 -3.72 -0.67 15.95
CA ILE A 61 -2.50 -1.36 15.51
C ILE A 61 -1.57 -1.75 16.67
N TYR A 62 -1.68 -1.06 17.80
CA TYR A 62 -0.87 -1.31 18.99
C TYR A 62 -1.48 -2.43 19.83
N SER A 63 -2.72 -2.24 20.29
CA SER A 63 -3.41 -3.16 21.22
C SER A 63 -4.05 -4.37 20.54
N ARG A 64 -4.26 -4.33 19.22
CA ARG A 64 -5.03 -5.33 18.45
C ARG A 64 -6.51 -5.42 18.83
N TYR A 65 -6.99 -4.49 19.63
CA TYR A 65 -8.41 -4.36 19.91
C TYR A 65 -9.17 -3.93 18.66
N VAL A 66 -10.38 -4.46 18.49
CA VAL A 66 -11.30 -4.10 17.41
C VAL A 66 -12.34 -3.12 17.96
N PRO A 67 -12.11 -1.79 17.83
CA PRO A 67 -13.05 -0.80 18.34
C PRO A 67 -14.36 -0.71 17.55
N GLY A 68 -14.40 -1.23 16.32
CA GLY A 68 -15.60 -1.18 15.50
C GLY A 68 -15.57 -2.17 14.34
N TYR A 69 -16.76 -2.67 13.99
CA TYR A 69 -16.96 -3.51 12.81
C TYR A 69 -18.38 -3.34 12.24
N LEU A 70 -18.54 -3.66 10.96
CA LEU A 70 -19.82 -3.72 10.28
C LEU A 70 -19.85 -4.95 9.36
N VAL A 71 -20.93 -5.70 9.40
CA VAL A 71 -21.21 -6.76 8.42
C VAL A 71 -22.34 -6.26 7.52
N ALA A 72 -22.06 -6.13 6.24
CA ALA A 72 -23.03 -5.69 5.24
C ALA A 72 -23.22 -6.77 4.17
N PRO A 73 -24.45 -6.98 3.67
CA PRO A 73 -24.67 -7.81 2.50
C PRO A 73 -23.99 -7.18 1.28
N ASP A 74 -23.52 -8.04 0.37
CA ASP A 74 -23.02 -7.62 -0.94
C ASP A 74 -24.13 -7.16 -1.88
#